data_AF-A0AB73P619-F1
#
_entry.id   AF-A0AB73P619-F1
#
_cell.length_a   1.000
_cell.length_b   1.000
_cell.length_c   1.000
_cell.angle_alpha   90.00
_cell.angle_beta   90.00
_cell.angle_gamma   90.00
#
_symmetry.space_group_name_H-M   'P 1'
#
loop_
_entity.id
_entity.type
_entity.pdbx_description
1 polymer ?
#
loop_
_entity_poly.entity_id
_entity_poly.type
_entity_poly.pdbx_seq_one_letter_code
_entity_poly.pdbx_strand_id
1 'polypeptide(L)'
;MFKVYFPFQWLVKGILLVLLGLILFGSYLTIKARHFPEEKPIKIVTIDLKIGETYQADGVELTFKNIEVTEKRNEFAQHDRVLQVTYTLKNDTEKPIRPQQWSIENKDGEELYEYAMILDNPEYIESDKAETINYYYELPNEMQDYQIVLRRANGYLVGLPFTL
;
A
#
# COMPACT_ATOMS: atom_id res chain seq x y z
N MET A 1 -31.22 7.70 -74.52
CA MET A 1 -29.92 7.78 -73.82
C MET A 1 -30.17 8.12 -72.35
N PHE A 2 -30.06 7.16 -71.44
CA PHE A 2 -30.05 7.41 -70.00
C PHE A 2 -28.59 7.49 -69.54
N LYS A 3 -28.12 8.67 -69.12
CA LYS A 3 -26.82 8.79 -68.43
C LYS A 3 -27.03 8.33 -66.99
N VAL A 4 -26.61 7.11 -66.68
CA VAL A 4 -26.49 6.63 -65.30
C VAL A 4 -25.28 7.33 -64.67
N TYR A 5 -25.53 8.37 -63.87
CA TYR A 5 -24.49 8.93 -63.02
C TYR A 5 -24.20 7.91 -61.91
N PHE A 6 -23.11 7.16 -62.05
CA PHE A 6 -22.60 6.31 -60.99
C PHE A 6 -22.26 7.21 -59.78
N PRO A 7 -22.75 6.93 -58.55
CA PRO A 7 -22.58 7.82 -57.40
C PRO A 7 -21.18 7.65 -56.78
N PHE A 8 -20.13 7.64 -57.60
CA PHE A 8 -18.74 7.45 -57.19
C PHE A 8 -18.30 8.48 -56.14
N GLN A 9 -18.82 9.71 -56.22
CA GLN A 9 -18.59 10.74 -55.21
C GLN A 9 -19.15 10.39 -53.83
N TRP A 10 -20.26 9.65 -53.75
CA TRP A 10 -20.84 9.19 -52.49
C TRP A 10 -20.03 8.04 -51.89
N LEU A 11 -19.52 7.15 -52.74
CA LEU A 11 -18.63 6.07 -52.32
C LEU A 11 -17.32 6.62 -51.72
N VAL A 12 -16.67 7.56 -52.41
CA VAL A 12 -15.42 8.18 -51.93
C VAL A 12 -15.64 8.96 -50.63
N LYS A 13 -16.73 9.73 -50.52
CA LYS A 13 -17.09 10.44 -49.27
C LYS A 13 -17.38 9.47 -48.12
N GLY A 14 -18.04 8.35 -48.41
CA GLY A 14 -18.30 7.29 -47.43
C GLY A 14 -17.01 6.68 -46.89
N ILE A 15 -16.05 6.35 -47.77
CA ILE A 15 -14.74 5.81 -47.37
C ILE A 15 -13.96 6.82 -46.52
N LEU A 16 -13.98 8.10 -46.90
CA LEU A 16 -13.31 9.17 -46.15
C LEU A 16 -13.88 9.33 -44.73
N LEU A 17 -15.21 9.24 -44.58
CA LEU A 17 -15.87 9.29 -43.28
C LEU A 17 -15.49 8.10 -42.40
N VAL A 18 -15.40 6.89 -42.98
CA VAL A 18 -14.97 5.70 -42.24
C VAL A 18 -13.51 5.82 -41.77
N LEU A 19 -12.61 6.30 -42.64
CA LEU A 19 -11.21 6.52 -42.29
C LEU A 19 -11.07 7.57 -41.18
N LEU A 20 -11.82 8.68 -41.26
CA LEU A 20 -11.84 9.70 -40.21
C LEU A 20 -12.33 9.12 -38.88
N GLY A 21 -13.39 8.30 -38.91
CA GLY A 21 -13.91 7.60 -37.73
C GLY A 21 -12.87 6.68 -37.08
N LEU A 22 -12.11 5.92 -37.88
CA LEU A 22 -11.04 5.05 -37.37
C LEU A 22 -9.89 5.84 -36.72
N ILE A 23 -9.50 6.98 -37.30
CA ILE A 23 -8.45 7.84 -36.73
C ILE A 23 -8.89 8.44 -35.40
N LEU A 24 -10.12 8.96 -35.33
CA LEU A 24 -10.67 9.55 -34.12
C LEU A 24 -10.84 8.48 -33.02
N PHE A 25 -11.33 7.29 -33.38
CA PHE A 25 -11.49 6.19 -32.44
C PHE A 25 -10.14 5.66 -31.91
N GLY A 26 -9.15 5.48 -32.79
CA GLY A 26 -7.80 5.08 -32.38
C GLY A 26 -7.13 6.11 -31.47
N SER A 27 -7.32 7.40 -31.77
CA SER A 27 -6.83 8.50 -30.93
C SER A 27 -7.51 8.50 -29.56
N TYR A 28 -8.82 8.28 -29.51
CA TYR A 28 -9.58 8.13 -28.27
C TYR A 28 -9.08 6.95 -27.42
N LEU A 29 -8.87 5.78 -28.01
CA LEU A 29 -8.35 4.61 -27.29
C LEU A 29 -6.94 4.87 -26.73
N THR A 30 -6.09 5.56 -27.50
CA THR A 30 -4.72 5.90 -27.07
C THR A 30 -4.74 6.90 -25.90
N ILE A 31 -5.60 7.91 -25.97
CA ILE A 31 -5.77 8.90 -24.90
C ILE A 31 -6.35 8.23 -23.64
N LYS A 32 -7.36 7.37 -23.80
CA LYS A 32 -7.98 6.62 -22.72
C LYS A 32 -6.95 5.74 -22.01
N ALA A 33 -6.13 5.00 -22.74
CA ALA A 33 -5.10 4.15 -22.15
C ALA A 33 -4.01 4.96 -21.41
N ARG A 34 -3.71 6.18 -21.86
CA ARG A 34 -2.72 7.05 -21.20
C ARG A 34 -3.26 7.73 -19.94
N HIS A 35 -4.52 8.17 -19.96
CA HIS A 35 -5.11 8.96 -18.87
C HIS A 35 -5.91 8.11 -17.87
N PHE A 36 -6.37 6.93 -18.30
CA PHE A 36 -7.13 5.97 -17.52
C PHE A 36 -6.57 4.58 -17.76
N PRO A 37 -5.30 4.31 -17.35
CA PRO A 37 -4.77 2.96 -17.41
C PRO A 37 -5.72 2.05 -16.62
N GLU A 38 -6.07 0.89 -17.19
CA GLU A 38 -6.85 -0.11 -16.45
C GLU A 38 -6.08 -0.46 -15.17
N GLU A 39 -6.70 -0.18 -14.02
CA GLU A 39 -6.16 -0.58 -12.72
C GLU A 39 -6.08 -2.10 -12.70
N LYS A 40 -4.85 -2.62 -12.76
CA LYS A 40 -4.64 -4.07 -12.62
C LYS A 40 -5.23 -4.48 -11.28
N PRO A 41 -6.04 -5.55 -11.23
CA PRO A 41 -6.60 -6.02 -9.97
C PRO A 41 -5.45 -6.30 -9.00
N ILE A 42 -5.47 -5.57 -7.89
CA ILE A 42 -4.52 -5.71 -6.79
C ILE A 42 -4.69 -7.13 -6.25
N LYS A 43 -3.71 -8.01 -6.47
CA LYS A 43 -3.77 -9.38 -5.98
C LYS A 43 -3.43 -9.38 -4.49
N ILE A 44 -4.47 -9.29 -3.66
CA ILE A 44 -4.35 -9.40 -2.22
C ILE A 44 -3.88 -10.82 -1.88
N VAL A 45 -2.68 -10.93 -1.30
CA VAL A 45 -2.19 -12.17 -0.69
C VAL A 45 -2.08 -11.92 0.80
N THR A 46 -2.99 -12.52 1.56
CA THR A 46 -2.91 -12.55 3.01
C THR A 46 -1.81 -13.52 3.42
N ILE A 47 -0.82 -13.02 4.14
CA ILE A 47 0.19 -13.84 4.82
C ILE A 47 -0.10 -13.71 6.31
N ASP A 48 -0.27 -14.85 6.97
CA ASP A 48 -0.40 -14.92 8.42
C ASP A 48 0.98 -14.66 9.03
N LEU A 49 1.22 -13.42 9.45
CA LEU A 49 2.44 -13.09 10.18
C LEU A 49 2.41 -13.75 11.55
N LYS A 50 3.60 -14.01 12.11
CA LYS A 50 3.83 -14.53 13.45
C LYS A 50 5.02 -13.86 14.09
N ILE A 51 4.93 -13.70 15.41
CA ILE A 51 6.05 -13.24 16.23
C ILE A 51 7.22 -14.23 16.10
N GLY A 52 8.42 -13.68 15.87
CA GLY A 52 9.66 -14.44 15.77
C GLY A 52 9.99 -14.97 14.37
N GLU A 53 9.03 -14.97 13.44
CA GLU A 53 9.29 -15.34 12.04
C GLU A 53 9.82 -14.15 11.24
N THR A 54 10.70 -14.44 10.27
CA THR A 54 11.32 -13.43 9.39
C THR A 54 10.65 -13.43 8.02
N TYR A 55 10.30 -12.24 7.55
CA TYR A 55 9.59 -12.00 6.31
C TYR A 55 10.44 -11.15 5.37
N GLN A 56 10.57 -11.60 4.12
CA GLN A 56 11.37 -10.95 3.09
C GLN A 56 10.50 -10.15 2.15
N ALA A 57 10.84 -8.88 1.98
CA ALA A 57 9.84 -7.94 1.56
C ALA A 57 10.46 -6.66 0.95
N ASP A 58 10.44 -6.45 -0.38
CA ASP A 58 10.87 -5.17 -1.03
C ASP A 58 12.28 -4.69 -0.63
N GLY A 59 13.23 -5.63 -0.51
CA GLY A 59 14.60 -5.31 -0.10
C GLY A 59 14.74 -5.04 1.41
N VAL A 60 13.79 -5.49 2.22
CA VAL A 60 13.94 -5.54 3.67
C VAL A 60 13.63 -6.92 4.24
N GLU A 61 14.33 -7.28 5.32
CA GLU A 61 13.96 -8.41 6.18
C GLU A 61 13.27 -7.87 7.44
N LEU A 62 12.05 -8.34 7.70
CA LEU A 62 11.22 -7.91 8.82
C LEU A 62 10.98 -9.06 9.78
N THR A 63 11.20 -8.84 11.08
CA THR A 63 10.86 -9.81 12.13
C THR A 63 10.15 -9.10 13.27
N PHE A 64 8.86 -9.39 13.48
CA PHE A 64 8.15 -8.90 14.66
C PHE A 64 8.64 -9.65 15.90
N LYS A 65 9.07 -8.92 16.93
CA LYS A 65 9.68 -9.47 18.15
C LYS A 65 8.69 -9.54 19.30
N ASN A 66 7.92 -8.48 19.50
CA ASN A 66 6.98 -8.40 20.61
C ASN A 66 5.87 -7.39 20.31
N ILE A 67 4.68 -7.64 20.86
CA ILE A 67 3.53 -6.75 20.86
C ILE A 67 2.98 -6.76 22.28
N GLU A 68 3.02 -5.63 22.97
CA GLU A 68 2.59 -5.55 24.37
C GLU A 68 1.91 -4.22 24.70
N VAL A 69 0.99 -4.25 25.66
CA VAL A 69 0.43 -3.03 26.25
C VAL A 69 1.39 -2.52 27.31
N THR A 70 1.70 -1.23 27.26
CA THR A 70 2.61 -0.55 28.17
C THR A 70 1.95 0.70 28.76
N GLU A 71 2.43 1.10 29.94
CA GLU A 71 2.04 2.34 30.62
C GLU A 71 2.95 3.54 30.26
N LYS A 72 4.01 3.29 29.47
CA LYS A 72 4.90 4.36 28.98
C LYS A 72 4.07 5.36 28.18
N ARG A 73 4.08 6.62 28.59
CA ARG A 73 3.33 7.71 27.96
C ARG A 73 4.07 9.04 28.10
N ASN A 74 3.92 9.92 27.12
CA ASN A 74 4.32 11.32 27.21
C ASN A 74 3.10 12.21 27.51
N GLU A 75 3.29 13.52 27.58
CA GLU A 75 2.23 14.49 27.91
C GLU A 75 1.09 14.58 26.88
N PHE A 76 1.27 14.02 25.69
CA PHE A 76 0.31 14.04 24.59
C PHE A 76 -0.60 12.79 24.53
N ALA A 77 -0.43 11.81 25.44
CA ALA A 77 -1.27 10.61 25.45
C ALA A 77 -2.71 10.98 25.78
N GLN A 78 -3.63 10.64 24.87
CA GLN A 78 -5.06 10.81 25.13
C GLN A 78 -5.67 9.63 25.87
N HIS A 79 -5.06 8.45 25.75
CA HIS A 79 -5.54 7.21 26.34
C HIS A 79 -4.57 6.65 27.38
N ASP A 80 -5.11 5.92 28.36
CA ASP A 80 -4.34 5.32 29.46
C ASP A 80 -3.51 4.10 29.00
N ARG A 81 -3.86 3.52 27.84
CA ARG A 81 -3.21 2.34 27.27
C ARG A 81 -2.41 2.73 26.04
N VAL A 82 -1.17 2.24 25.98
CA VAL A 82 -0.33 2.36 24.80
C VAL A 82 0.08 0.97 24.35
N LEU A 83 0.02 0.72 23.05
CA LEU A 83 0.54 -0.48 22.43
C LEU A 83 1.98 -0.24 21.97
N GLN A 84 2.92 -1.05 22.42
CA GLN A 84 4.30 -1.09 21.91
C GLN A 84 4.45 -2.25 20.93
N VAL A 85 4.84 -1.94 19.70
CA VAL A 85 5.23 -2.91 18.68
C VAL A 85 6.75 -2.88 18.53
N THR A 86 7.40 -4.00 18.81
CA THR A 86 8.84 -4.17 18.66
C THR A 86 9.12 -5.06 17.46
N TYR A 87 9.95 -4.60 16.52
CA TYR A 87 10.37 -5.40 15.37
C TYR A 87 11.83 -5.13 15.02
N THR A 88 12.45 -6.09 14.34
CA THR A 88 13.77 -5.92 13.71
C THR A 88 13.56 -5.71 12.22
N LEU A 89 14.24 -4.70 11.66
CA LEU A 89 14.22 -4.38 10.24
C LEU A 89 15.66 -4.36 9.71
N LYS A 90 15.95 -5.24 8.75
CA LYS A 90 17.22 -5.27 8.02
C LYS A 90 17.05 -4.66 6.65
N ASN A 91 17.94 -3.72 6.30
CA ASN A 91 17.95 -3.08 4.99
C ASN A 91 18.83 -3.87 4.03
N ASP A 92 18.22 -4.57 3.08
CA ASP A 92 18.91 -5.30 2.01
C ASP A 92 19.01 -4.48 0.71
N THR A 93 18.71 -3.18 0.77
CA THR A 93 18.89 -2.27 -0.36
C THR A 93 20.25 -1.56 -0.28
N GLU A 94 20.71 -1.03 -1.41
CA GLU A 94 21.96 -0.26 -1.49
C GLU A 94 21.88 1.13 -0.82
N LYS A 95 20.68 1.63 -0.54
CA LYS A 95 20.46 2.99 -0.03
C LYS A 95 19.95 2.95 1.42
N PRO A 96 20.26 3.97 2.24
CA PRO A 96 19.66 4.07 3.56
C PRO A 96 18.14 4.16 3.46
N ILE A 97 17.43 3.46 4.34
CA ILE A 97 15.98 3.50 4.45
C ILE A 97 15.57 4.10 5.79
N ARG A 98 14.36 4.62 5.89
CA ARG A 98 13.79 5.02 7.18
C ARG A 98 13.09 3.82 7.85
N PRO A 99 13.05 3.76 9.18
CA PRO A 99 12.18 2.83 9.89
C PRO A 99 10.73 2.92 9.37
N GLN A 100 10.03 1.79 9.32
CA GLN A 100 8.68 1.72 8.77
C GLN A 100 7.64 1.74 9.89
N GLN A 101 6.74 2.71 9.85
CA GLN A 101 5.53 2.63 10.65
C GLN A 101 4.56 1.61 10.05
N TRP A 102 3.80 0.94 10.91
CA TRP A 102 2.77 0.00 10.49
C TRP A 102 1.38 0.55 10.76
N SER A 103 0.43 0.21 9.88
CA SER A 103 -0.97 0.42 10.19
C SER A 103 -1.44 -0.67 11.15
N ILE A 104 -2.15 -0.29 12.20
CA ILE A 104 -2.78 -1.24 13.12
C ILE A 104 -4.27 -1.05 12.99
N GLU A 105 -4.95 -2.07 12.50
CA GLU A 105 -6.38 -2.01 12.20
C GLU A 105 -7.16 -2.89 13.17
N ASN A 106 -8.33 -2.41 13.63
CA ASN A 106 -9.28 -3.27 14.33
C ASN A 106 -9.99 -4.21 13.34
N LYS A 107 -10.85 -5.09 13.86
CA LYS A 107 -11.68 -6.01 13.05
C LYS A 107 -12.53 -5.31 11.97
N ASP A 108 -12.86 -4.04 12.16
CA ASP A 108 -13.71 -3.24 11.28
C ASP A 108 -12.87 -2.47 10.23
N GLY A 109 -11.54 -2.61 10.27
CA GLY A 109 -10.59 -1.96 9.37
C GLY A 109 -10.26 -0.52 9.76
N GLU A 110 -10.62 -0.09 10.97
CA GLU A 110 -10.31 1.24 11.49
C GLU A 110 -8.88 1.26 12.03
N GLU A 111 -8.08 2.22 11.55
CA GLU A 111 -6.68 2.36 11.95
C GLU A 111 -6.56 3.03 13.33
N LEU A 112 -5.69 2.48 14.18
CA LEU A 112 -5.25 3.14 15.40
C LEU A 112 -4.38 4.34 15.06
N TYR A 113 -4.55 5.41 15.83
CA TYR A 113 -3.72 6.59 15.69
C TYR A 113 -2.31 6.31 16.21
N GLU A 114 -1.32 6.67 15.38
CA GLU A 114 0.08 6.67 15.78
C GLU A 114 0.23 7.56 17.01
N TYR A 115 0.86 7.01 18.03
CA TYR A 115 1.27 7.79 19.16
C TYR A 115 2.70 8.22 18.92
N ALA A 116 2.93 9.53 18.72
CA ALA A 116 4.25 10.12 18.51
C ALA A 116 5.07 10.05 19.81
N MET A 117 5.42 8.84 20.24
CA MET A 117 6.18 8.60 21.45
C MET A 117 7.60 8.25 21.06
N ILE A 118 8.51 9.17 21.40
CA ILE A 118 9.93 8.94 21.72
C ILE A 118 10.50 7.74 20.95
N LEU A 119 10.60 7.94 19.64
CA LEU A 119 11.28 7.05 18.73
C LEU A 119 12.77 7.30 18.97
N ASP A 120 13.38 6.63 19.95
CA ASP A 120 14.83 6.40 19.92
C ASP A 120 15.15 5.33 18.87
N ASN A 121 14.57 5.54 17.69
CA ASN A 121 14.78 4.77 16.51
C ASN A 121 15.77 5.57 15.66
N PRO A 122 16.66 4.89 14.95
CA PRO A 122 17.58 5.57 14.07
C PRO A 122 16.80 6.34 12.99
N GLU A 123 17.27 7.53 12.63
CA GLU A 123 16.67 8.30 11.53
C GLU A 123 16.74 7.52 10.21
N TYR A 124 17.82 6.75 10.04
CA TYR A 124 18.09 5.91 8.88
C TYR A 124 18.71 4.56 9.29
N ILE A 125 18.35 3.51 8.56
CA ILE A 125 18.96 2.19 8.61
C ILE A 125 19.84 2.07 7.37
N GLU A 126 21.15 2.05 7.59
CA GLU A 126 22.15 1.94 6.52
C GLU A 126 22.05 0.60 5.77
N SER A 127 22.62 0.54 4.57
CA SER A 127 22.67 -0.68 3.76
C SER A 127 23.33 -1.83 4.54
N ASP A 128 22.74 -3.03 4.44
CA ASP A 128 23.11 -4.26 5.14
C ASP A 128 23.07 -4.17 6.68
N LYS A 129 22.45 -3.13 7.25
CA LYS A 129 22.25 -3.00 8.70
C LYS A 129 20.88 -3.48 9.13
N ALA A 130 20.83 -4.03 10.33
CA ALA A 130 19.61 -4.44 11.01
C ALA A 130 19.47 -3.66 12.30
N GLU A 131 18.31 -3.05 12.48
CA GLU A 131 18.00 -2.23 13.65
C GLU A 131 16.72 -2.73 14.33
N THR A 132 16.67 -2.62 15.66
CA THR A 132 15.47 -2.94 16.42
C THR A 132 14.70 -1.65 16.67
N ILE A 133 13.45 -1.66 16.25
CA ILE A 133 12.60 -0.49 16.20
C ILE A 133 11.43 -0.70 17.15
N ASN A 134 11.10 0.34 17.91
CA ASN A 134 9.93 0.38 18.78
C ASN A 134 8.98 1.45 18.27
N TYR A 135 7.77 1.06 17.90
CA TYR A 135 6.69 1.98 17.59
C TYR A 135 5.60 1.88 18.66
N TYR A 136 4.96 3.02 18.92
CA TYR A 136 3.95 3.14 19.95
C TYR A 136 2.64 3.65 19.33
N TYR A 137 1.53 3.09 19.76
CA TYR A 137 0.20 3.41 19.23
C TYR A 137 -0.76 3.66 20.38
N GLU A 138 -1.63 4.66 20.23
CA GLU A 138 -2.67 4.90 21.22
C GLU A 138 -3.68 3.76 21.12
N LEU A 139 -3.93 3.10 22.24
CA LEU A 139 -4.84 1.98 22.31
C LEU A 139 -6.12 2.42 23.03
N PRO A 140 -7.30 2.27 22.43
CA PRO A 140 -8.56 2.47 23.13
C PRO A 140 -8.66 1.60 24.38
N ASN A 141 -9.46 2.05 25.34
CA ASN A 141 -9.67 1.32 26.59
C ASN A 141 -10.46 0.00 26.41
N GLU A 142 -11.13 -0.17 25.27
CA GLU A 142 -11.89 -1.37 24.97
C GLU A 142 -10.97 -2.50 24.49
N MET A 143 -11.21 -3.72 24.98
CA MET A 143 -10.56 -4.91 24.44
C MET A 143 -11.13 -5.24 23.08
N GLN A 144 -10.27 -5.40 22.07
CA GLN A 144 -10.66 -5.68 20.69
C GLN A 144 -9.58 -6.52 19.99
N ASP A 145 -9.98 -7.18 18.91
CA ASP A 145 -9.04 -7.86 18.01
C ASP A 145 -8.43 -6.83 17.04
N TYR A 146 -7.11 -6.86 16.95
CA TYR A 146 -6.31 -5.99 16.09
C TYR A 146 -5.45 -6.81 15.14
N GLN A 147 -5.00 -6.17 14.07
CA GLN A 147 -4.01 -6.71 13.15
C GLN A 147 -3.01 -5.64 12.73
N ILE A 148 -1.73 -6.00 12.67
CA ILE A 148 -0.73 -5.18 11.99
C ILE A 148 -0.87 -5.42 10.49
N VAL A 149 -1.07 -4.35 9.72
CA VAL A 149 -1.27 -4.40 8.27
C VAL A 149 -0.06 -3.82 7.54
N LEU A 150 0.61 -4.66 6.77
CA LEU A 150 1.60 -4.24 5.77
C LEU A 150 0.89 -3.95 4.45
N ARG A 151 0.87 -2.69 4.00
CA ARG A 151 0.35 -2.28 2.69
C ARG A 151 1.50 -2.00 1.73
N ARG A 152 1.60 -2.75 0.62
CA ARG A 152 2.61 -2.52 -0.43
C ARG A 152 2.00 -1.93 -1.70
N ALA A 153 2.78 -1.12 -2.42
CA ALA A 153 2.39 -0.49 -3.69
C ALA A 153 1.88 -1.49 -4.75
N ASN A 154 2.29 -2.76 -4.66
CA ASN A 154 1.93 -3.82 -5.61
C ASN A 154 0.84 -4.78 -5.09
N GLY A 155 0.23 -4.48 -3.93
CA GLY A 155 -1.00 -5.17 -3.50
C GLY A 155 -0.92 -6.23 -2.42
N TYR A 156 0.10 -6.22 -1.57
CA TYR A 156 0.18 -7.19 -0.48
C TYR A 156 -0.39 -6.57 0.78
N LEU A 157 -1.40 -7.24 1.37
CA LEU A 157 -1.94 -6.99 2.72
C LEU A 157 -1.53 -8.18 3.57
N VAL A 158 -0.52 -7.97 4.40
CA VAL A 158 0.03 -9.01 5.27
C VAL A 158 -0.36 -8.66 6.70
N GLY A 159 -1.08 -9.57 7.37
CA GLY A 159 -1.75 -9.33 8.64
C GLY A 159 -1.10 -10.12 9.78
N LEU A 160 -0.68 -9.45 10.86
CA LEU A 160 -0.34 -10.09 12.12
C LEU A 160 -1.51 -9.90 13.09
N PRO A 161 -2.42 -10.86 13.27
CA PRO A 161 -3.52 -10.72 14.22
C PRO A 161 -3.01 -10.85 15.66
N PHE A 162 -3.58 -10.06 16.56
CA PHE A 162 -3.36 -10.13 18.01
C PHE A 162 -4.57 -9.58 18.78
N THR A 163 -4.79 -10.06 20.00
CA THR A 163 -5.92 -9.66 20.84
C THR A 163 -5.39 -9.00 22.11
N LEU A 164 -5.94 -7.84 22.49
CA LEU A 164 -5.53 -7.04 23.65
C LEU A 164 -6.71 -6.47 24.43
#